data_AF-A0AA39RHR9-F1
#
_entry.id   AF-A0AA39RHR9-F1
#
_cell.length_a   1.000
_cell.length_b   1.000
_cell.length_c   1.000
_cell.angle_alpha   90.00
_cell.angle_beta   90.00
_cell.angle_gamma   90.00
#
_symmetry.space_group_name_H-M   'P 1'
#
loop_
_entity.id
_entity.type
_entity.pdbx_description
1 polymer ?
#
loop_
_entity_poly.entity_id
_entity_poly.type
_entity_poly.pdbx_seq_one_letter_code
_entity_poly.pdbx_strand_id
1 'polypeptide(L)'
;MDNNLLGKEEREDYHEEEDRSFGGEVKRVGSIAGPLVAVNLSQYFLQIISLMMVGHLGQLYLSSSAIAISFSAVTGFSLVYGMSTALETLNGQAYGAEQYQRLGIQTYTALFGLILFFNHSFGSFKHKALRFLCS
;
A
#
# COMPACT_ATOMS: atom_id res chain seq x y z
N MET A 1 -50.58 27.14 -12.05
CA MET A 1 -50.38 25.97 -11.16
C MET A 1 -49.04 25.32 -11.54
N ASP A 2 -47.97 26.11 -11.66
CA ASP A 2 -46.88 25.76 -12.60
C ASP A 2 -45.48 25.73 -11.94
N ASN A 3 -45.41 25.93 -10.62
CA ASN A 3 -44.14 25.94 -9.86
C ASN A 3 -43.61 24.53 -9.52
N ASN A 4 -44.36 23.47 -9.82
CA ASN A 4 -44.00 22.08 -9.51
C ASN A 4 -43.39 21.32 -10.71
N LEU A 5 -43.28 21.99 -11.87
CA LEU A 5 -42.77 21.42 -13.12
C LEU A 5 -41.29 21.82 -13.35
N LEU A 6 -40.94 23.08 -13.07
CA LEU A 6 -39.54 23.55 -13.08
C LEU A 6 -38.66 22.87 -12.02
N GLY A 7 -39.21 22.60 -10.83
CA GLY A 7 -38.48 21.86 -9.78
C GLY A 7 -38.37 20.35 -10.02
N LYS A 8 -39.04 19.82 -11.05
CA LYS A 8 -38.88 18.43 -11.51
C LYS A 8 -37.83 18.33 -12.62
N GLU A 9 -37.81 19.27 -13.56
CA GLU A 9 -36.75 19.34 -14.58
C GLU A 9 -35.38 19.62 -13.95
N GLU A 10 -35.25 20.57 -13.01
CA GLU A 10 -33.97 20.79 -12.32
C GLU A 10 -33.54 19.56 -11.51
N ARG A 11 -34.47 18.87 -10.82
CA ARG A 11 -34.15 17.67 -10.04
C ARG A 11 -33.84 16.43 -10.88
N GLU A 12 -34.41 16.30 -12.07
CA GLU A 12 -34.07 15.21 -13.01
C GLU A 12 -32.72 15.49 -13.70
N ASP A 13 -32.38 16.76 -13.98
CA ASP A 13 -31.07 17.15 -14.55
C ASP A 13 -29.91 16.88 -13.57
N TYR A 14 -30.06 17.24 -12.28
CA TYR A 14 -29.06 16.92 -11.25
C TYR A 14 -28.79 15.43 -11.09
N HIS A 15 -29.83 14.59 -11.18
CA HIS A 15 -29.69 13.14 -10.99
C HIS A 15 -29.09 12.46 -12.23
N GLU A 16 -29.37 12.95 -13.44
CA GLU A 16 -28.72 12.48 -14.67
C GLU A 16 -27.25 12.93 -14.79
N GLU A 17 -26.89 14.11 -14.29
CA GLU A 17 -25.48 14.54 -14.22
C GLU A 17 -24.68 13.71 -13.21
N GLU A 18 -25.28 13.40 -12.06
CA GLU A 18 -24.69 12.53 -11.04
C GLU A 18 -24.46 11.12 -11.61
N ASP A 19 -25.46 10.48 -12.22
CA ASP A 19 -25.30 9.14 -12.83
C ASP A 19 -24.26 9.12 -13.96
N ARG A 20 -24.18 10.17 -14.78
CA ARG A 20 -23.15 10.30 -15.83
C ARG A 20 -21.75 10.51 -15.25
N SER A 21 -21.61 11.29 -14.18
CA SER A 21 -20.36 11.48 -13.44
C SER A 21 -19.89 10.19 -12.79
N PHE A 22 -20.79 9.50 -12.07
CA PHE A 22 -20.53 8.22 -11.44
C PHE A 22 -20.11 7.16 -12.46
N GLY A 23 -20.78 7.07 -13.61
CA GLY A 23 -20.40 6.13 -14.67
C GLY A 23 -18.98 6.36 -15.20
N GLY A 24 -18.58 7.62 -15.36
CA GLY A 24 -17.22 8.00 -15.77
C GLY A 24 -16.16 7.66 -14.71
N GLU A 25 -16.44 7.92 -13.44
CA GLU A 25 -15.56 7.62 -12.31
C GLU A 25 -15.39 6.11 -12.10
N VAL A 26 -16.48 5.33 -12.14
CA VAL A 26 -16.43 3.86 -12.02
C VAL A 26 -15.61 3.25 -13.15
N LYS A 27 -15.73 3.77 -14.38
CA LYS A 27 -14.90 3.31 -15.51
C LYS A 27 -13.41 3.62 -15.30
N ARG A 28 -13.08 4.79 -14.74
CA ARG A 28 -11.69 5.18 -14.43
C ARG A 28 -11.10 4.32 -13.32
N VAL A 29 -11.85 4.11 -12.24
CA VAL A 29 -11.45 3.23 -11.13
C VAL A 29 -11.33 1.80 -11.61
N GLY A 30 -12.26 1.32 -12.43
CA GLY A 30 -12.22 -0.02 -13.03
C GLY A 30 -10.98 -0.27 -13.87
N SER A 31 -10.52 0.73 -14.64
CA SER A 31 -9.29 0.62 -15.44
C SER A 31 -8.03 0.46 -14.59
N ILE A 32 -8.01 0.96 -13.34
CA ILE A 32 -6.88 0.82 -12.41
C ILE A 32 -7.05 -0.44 -11.53
N ALA A 33 -8.30 -0.79 -11.20
CA ALA A 33 -8.62 -2.00 -10.44
C ALA A 33 -8.24 -3.28 -11.19
N GLY A 34 -8.38 -3.30 -12.52
CA GLY A 34 -7.98 -4.43 -13.36
C GLY A 34 -6.53 -4.89 -13.13
N PRO A 35 -5.51 -4.04 -13.36
CA PRO A 35 -4.12 -4.41 -13.10
C PRO A 35 -3.85 -4.65 -11.61
N LEU A 36 -4.53 -3.95 -10.69
CA LEU A 36 -4.38 -4.18 -9.25
C LEU A 36 -4.81 -5.60 -8.84
N VAL A 37 -5.94 -6.08 -9.36
CA VAL A 37 -6.44 -7.44 -9.10
C VAL A 37 -5.49 -8.48 -9.71
N ALA A 38 -5.01 -8.26 -10.93
CA ALA A 38 -4.07 -9.16 -11.59
C ALA A 38 -2.75 -9.31 -10.81
N VAL A 39 -2.22 -8.20 -10.29
CA VAL A 39 -1.02 -8.20 -9.44
C VAL A 39 -1.27 -8.94 -8.13
N ASN A 40 -2.40 -8.67 -7.46
CA ASN A 40 -2.76 -9.35 -6.21
C ASN A 40 -2.88 -10.87 -6.40
N LEU A 41 -3.60 -11.30 -7.45
CA LEU A 41 -3.72 -12.72 -7.80
C LEU A 41 -2.35 -13.36 -8.03
N SER A 42 -1.49 -12.71 -8.83
CA SER A 42 -0.14 -13.20 -9.10
C SER A 42 0.70 -13.34 -7.83
N GLN A 43 0.61 -12.35 -6.93
CA GLN A 43 1.31 -12.38 -5.66
C GLN A 43 0.80 -13.51 -4.75
N TYR A 44 -0.51 -13.74 -4.70
CA TYR A 44 -1.07 -14.88 -3.95
C TYR A 44 -0.57 -16.22 -4.49
N PHE A 45 -0.55 -16.40 -5.81
CA PHE A 45 0.00 -17.63 -6.41
C PHE A 45 1.46 -17.84 -6.02
N LEU A 46 2.30 -16.81 -6.13
CA LEU A 46 3.71 -16.88 -5.73
C LEU A 46 3.88 -17.18 -4.24
N GLN A 47 3.04 -16.60 -3.38
CA GLN A 47 3.04 -16.85 -1.95
C GLN A 47 2.73 -18.32 -1.63
N ILE A 48 1.70 -18.88 -2.26
CA ILE A 48 1.30 -20.28 -2.07
C ILE A 48 2.40 -21.24 -2.55
N ILE A 49 3.00 -20.99 -3.71
CA ILE A 49 4.11 -21.80 -4.23
C ILE A 49 5.31 -21.74 -3.27
N SER A 50 5.64 -20.55 -2.76
CA SER A 50 6.74 -20.35 -1.82
C SER A 50 6.49 -21.09 -0.50
N LEU A 51 5.25 -21.04 0.02
CA LEU A 51 4.85 -21.75 1.24
C LEU A 51 4.88 -23.28 1.03
N MET A 52 4.48 -23.79 -0.14
CA MET A 52 4.61 -25.22 -0.45
C MET A 52 6.07 -25.66 -0.48
N MET A 53 6.97 -24.89 -1.11
CA MET A 53 8.40 -25.20 -1.16
C MET A 53 9.05 -25.17 0.23
N VAL A 54 8.77 -24.14 1.03
CA VAL A 54 9.31 -24.01 2.40
C VAL A 54 8.71 -25.07 3.33
N GLY A 55 7.43 -25.41 3.16
CA GLY A 55 6.77 -26.48 3.90
C GLY A 55 7.42 -27.85 3.68
N HIS A 56 7.85 -28.14 2.44
CA HIS A 56 8.55 -29.38 2.10
C HIS A 56 10.01 -29.42 2.62
N LEU A 57 10.63 -28.25 2.86
CA LEU A 57 12.00 -28.11 3.40
C LEU A 57 12.07 -28.16 4.94
N GLY A 58 10.94 -28.20 5.65
CA GLY A 58 10.85 -28.48 7.08
C GLY A 58 10.30 -27.32 7.93
N GLN A 59 9.51 -27.68 8.95
CA GLN A 59 8.80 -26.77 9.85
C GLN A 59 9.74 -25.80 10.62
N LEU A 60 11.01 -26.18 10.79
CA LEU A 60 12.01 -25.40 11.53
C LEU A 60 12.31 -24.04 10.86
N TYR A 61 12.48 -24.03 9.53
CA TYR A 61 12.76 -22.80 8.77
C TYR A 61 11.51 -21.92 8.66
N LEU A 62 10.34 -22.54 8.55
CA LEU A 62 9.05 -21.83 8.46
C LEU A 62 8.75 -21.04 9.76
N SER A 63 9.00 -21.63 10.93
CA SER A 63 8.77 -20.96 12.22
C SER A 63 9.73 -19.79 12.45
N SER A 64 11.01 -19.95 12.09
CA SER A 64 11.99 -18.87 12.21
C SER A 64 11.65 -17.70 11.27
N SER A 65 11.24 -18.01 10.03
CA SER A 65 10.78 -17.02 9.06
C SER A 65 9.53 -16.28 9.55
N ALA A 66 8.53 -16.99 10.09
CA ALA A 66 7.31 -16.37 10.60
C ALA A 66 7.56 -15.39 11.75
N ILE A 67 8.47 -15.71 12.68
CA ILE A 67 8.87 -14.81 13.76
C ILE A 67 9.61 -13.59 13.21
N ALA A 68 10.56 -13.79 12.29
CA ALA A 68 11.29 -12.71 11.66
C ALA A 68 10.36 -11.76 10.87
N ILE A 69 9.41 -12.31 10.11
CA ILE A 69 8.39 -11.54 9.37
C ILE A 69 7.52 -10.76 10.34
N SER A 70 7.04 -11.38 11.42
CA SER A 70 6.19 -10.71 12.42
C SER A 70 6.94 -9.56 13.11
N PHE A 71 8.22 -9.77 13.45
CA PHE A 71 9.07 -8.74 14.03
C PHE A 71 9.31 -7.59 13.04
N SER A 72 9.66 -7.90 11.79
CA SER A 72 9.80 -6.89 10.72
C SER A 72 8.50 -6.16 10.42
N ALA A 73 7.34 -6.82 10.54
CA ALA A 73 6.03 -6.20 10.38
C ALA A 73 5.77 -5.15 11.46
N VAL A 74 5.95 -5.51 12.73
CA VAL A 74 5.71 -4.62 13.86
C VAL A 74 6.70 -3.44 13.88
N THR A 75 7.99 -3.70 13.67
CA THR A 75 9.03 -2.68 13.81
C THR A 75 9.25 -1.86 12.53
N GLY A 76 9.10 -2.47 11.35
CA GLY A 76 9.38 -1.83 10.06
C GLY A 76 8.11 -1.41 9.33
N PHE A 77 7.28 -2.38 8.93
CA PHE A 77 6.15 -2.11 8.05
C PHE A 77 5.09 -1.18 8.67
N SER A 78 4.82 -1.29 9.97
CA SER A 78 3.90 -0.37 10.67
C SER A 78 4.33 1.11 10.55
N LEU A 79 5.63 1.39 10.67
CA LEU A 79 6.17 2.74 10.53
C LEU A 79 6.12 3.21 9.07
N VAL A 80 6.43 2.33 8.12
CA VAL A 80 6.30 2.63 6.67
C VAL A 80 4.87 2.98 6.33
N TYR A 81 3.91 2.14 6.73
CA TYR A 81 2.49 2.34 6.45
C TYR A 81 1.97 3.63 7.10
N GLY A 82 2.37 3.92 8.34
CA GLY A 82 2.03 5.17 9.02
C GLY A 82 2.57 6.39 8.26
N MET A 83 3.83 6.37 7.84
CA MET A 83 4.41 7.46 7.05
C MET A 83 3.78 7.56 5.66
N SER A 84 3.48 6.44 5.00
CA SER A 84 2.83 6.42 3.68
C SER A 84 1.44 7.04 3.73
N THR A 85 0.66 6.72 4.78
CA THR A 85 -0.69 7.28 4.97
C THR A 85 -0.62 8.79 5.25
N ALA A 86 0.35 9.21 6.07
CA ALA A 86 0.61 10.63 6.33
C ALA A 86 1.05 11.37 5.05
N LEU A 87 1.91 10.75 4.23
CA LEU A 87 2.36 11.28 2.95
C LEU A 87 1.23 11.34 1.92
N GLU A 88 0.34 10.35 1.86
CA GLU A 88 -0.84 10.40 0.97
C GLU A 88 -1.73 11.62 1.30
N THR A 89 -1.93 11.88 2.59
CA THR A 89 -2.64 13.09 3.04
C THR A 89 -1.89 14.36 2.64
N LEU A 90 -0.58 14.43 2.91
CA LEU A 90 0.26 15.58 2.58
C LEU A 90 0.35 15.83 1.07
N ASN A 91 0.42 14.77 0.26
CA ASN A 91 0.43 14.80 -1.19
C ASN A 91 -0.91 15.29 -1.74
N GLY A 92 -2.04 14.88 -1.16
CA GLY A 92 -3.35 15.42 -1.52
C GLY A 92 -3.45 16.92 -1.26
N GLN A 93 -2.92 17.39 -0.12
CA GLN A 93 -2.86 18.81 0.22
C GLN A 93 -1.90 19.60 -0.69
N ALA A 94 -0.71 19.08 -0.95
CA ALA A 94 0.30 19.76 -1.78
C ALA A 94 -0.02 19.74 -3.28
N TYR A 95 -0.72 18.70 -3.77
CA TYR A 95 -1.22 18.66 -5.14
C TYR A 95 -2.28 19.74 -5.36
N GLY A 96 -3.14 20.01 -4.36
CA GLY A 96 -4.08 21.13 -4.38
C GLY A 96 -3.42 22.50 -4.21
N ALA A 97 -2.20 22.56 -3.65
CA ALA A 97 -1.44 23.80 -3.44
C ALA A 97 -0.28 24.01 -4.44
N GLU A 98 -0.17 23.19 -5.51
CA GLU A 98 0.90 23.20 -6.52
C GLU A 98 2.36 23.07 -5.99
N GLN A 99 2.55 22.59 -4.75
CA GLN A 99 3.88 22.51 -4.12
C GLN A 99 4.56 21.14 -4.27
N TYR A 100 4.85 20.73 -5.51
CA TYR A 100 5.41 19.42 -5.84
C TYR A 100 6.84 19.18 -5.31
N GLN A 101 7.64 20.24 -5.18
CA GLN A 101 9.05 20.13 -4.80
C GLN A 101 9.27 19.65 -3.35
N ARG A 102 8.31 19.93 -2.45
CA ARG A 102 8.41 19.51 -1.03
C ARG A 102 8.02 18.05 -0.80
N LEU A 103 7.26 17.45 -1.72
CA LEU A 103 6.80 16.06 -1.65
C LEU A 103 7.93 15.05 -1.83
N GLY A 104 8.84 15.35 -2.75
CA GLY A 104 10.01 14.51 -3.01
C GLY A 104 10.89 14.40 -1.76
N ILE A 105 11.26 15.53 -1.16
CA ILE A 105 12.21 15.59 -0.04
C ILE A 105 11.69 14.83 1.19
N GLN A 106 10.39 14.94 1.49
CA GLN A 106 9.75 14.22 2.60
C GLN A 106 9.78 12.70 2.35
N THR A 107 9.46 12.28 1.13
CA THR A 107 9.47 10.86 0.74
C THR A 107 10.88 10.28 0.75
N TYR A 108 11.87 10.99 0.21
CA TYR A 108 13.28 10.55 0.22
C TYR A 108 13.83 10.44 1.64
N THR A 109 13.49 11.38 2.53
CA THR A 109 13.94 11.35 3.93
C THR A 109 13.35 10.14 4.67
N ALA A 110 12.05 9.89 4.48
CA ALA A 110 11.37 8.72 5.04
C ALA A 110 11.97 7.41 4.51
N LEU A 111 12.22 7.34 3.20
CA LEU A 111 12.84 6.18 2.56
C LEU A 111 14.27 5.94 3.06
N PHE A 112 15.07 7.01 3.19
CA PHE A 112 16.46 6.93 3.63
C PHE A 112 16.58 6.51 5.10
N GLY A 113 15.74 7.07 5.98
CA GLY A 113 15.65 6.64 7.38
C GLY A 113 15.26 5.18 7.51
N LEU A 114 14.36 4.71 6.64
CA LEU A 114 13.96 3.31 6.60
C LEU A 114 15.09 2.39 6.13
N ILE A 115 15.80 2.77 5.06
CA ILE A 115 16.93 2.00 4.51
C ILE A 115 18.03 1.88 5.57
N LEU A 116 18.35 2.95 6.30
CA LEU A 116 19.34 2.90 7.38
C LEU A 116 18.89 1.97 8.52
N PHE A 117 17.61 2.03 8.92
CA PHE A 117 17.08 1.16 9.94
C PHE A 117 17.08 -0.32 9.52
N PHE A 118 16.65 -0.61 8.28
CA PHE A 118 16.70 -1.96 7.72
C PHE A 118 18.13 -2.46 7.57
N ASN A 119 19.06 -1.64 7.07
CA ASN A 119 20.47 -2.02 6.92
C ASN A 119 21.13 -2.33 8.27
N HIS A 120 20.84 -1.53 9.30
CA HIS A 120 21.33 -1.76 10.66
C HIS A 120 20.72 -3.02 11.30
N SER A 121 19.41 -3.25 11.13
CA SER A 121 18.71 -4.42 11.66
C SER A 121 19.13 -5.73 10.97
N PHE A 122 19.28 -5.72 9.63
CA PHE A 122 19.76 -6.86 8.85
C PHE A 122 21.25 -7.15 9.11
N GLY A 123 22.07 -6.12 9.32
CA GLY A 123 23.48 -6.25 9.71
C GLY A 123 23.64 -6.91 11.08
N SER A 124 22.86 -6.47 12.08
CA SER A 124 22.84 -7.08 13.41
C SER A 124 22.27 -8.51 13.41
N PHE A 125 21.27 -8.79 12.58
CA PHE A 125 20.71 -10.14 12.43
C PHE A 125 21.70 -11.11 11.78
N LYS A 126 22.40 -10.69 10.71
CA LYS A 126 23.48 -11.49 10.10
C LYS A 126 24.60 -11.77 11.10
N HIS A 127 25.05 -10.78 11.86
CA HIS A 127 26.14 -10.95 12.83
C HIS A 127 25.75 -11.85 14.02
N LYS A 128 24.48 -11.85 14.44
CA LYS A 128 23.98 -12.67 15.55
C LYS A 128 23.62 -14.09 15.12
N ALA A 129 23.12 -14.27 13.90
CA ALA A 129 22.89 -15.57 13.28
C ALA A 129 24.20 -16.31 12.96
N LEU A 130 25.24 -15.60 12.46
CA LEU A 130 26.55 -16.21 12.19
C LEU A 130 27.26 -16.68 13.47
N ARG A 131 27.01 -16.00 14.60
CA ARG A 131 27.54 -16.40 15.91
C ARG A 131 26.81 -17.61 16.51
N PHE A 132 25.57 -17.87 16.10
CA PHE A 132 24.78 -19.04 16.51
C PHE A 132 25.06 -20.28 15.66
N LEU A 133 25.55 -20.12 14.42
CA LEU A 133 25.94 -21.23 13.55
C LEU A 133 27.38 -21.72 13.76
N CYS A 134 28.20 -20.92 14.46
CA CYS A 134 29.61 -21.19 14.72
C CYS A 134 29.86 -21.78 16.13
N SER A 135 28.82 -22.00 16.93
CA SER A 135 28.88 -22.64 18.24
C SER A 135 28.04 -23.90 18.26
#